data_AF-A0A534ELG5-F1
#
_entry.id   AF-A0A534ELG5-F1
#
_cell.length_a   1.000
_cell.length_b   1.000
_cell.length_c   1.000
_cell.angle_alpha   90.00
_cell.angle_beta   90.00
_cell.angle_gamma   90.00
#
_symmetry.space_group_name_H-M   'P 1'
#
loop_
_entity.id
_entity.type
_entity.pdbx_description
1 polymer ?
#
loop_
_entity_poly.entity_id
_entity_poly.type
_entity_poly.pdbx_seq_one_letter_code
_entity_poly.pdbx_strand_id
1 'polypeptide(L)'
;MPGEVLPYHKADWPGDEDRQQAPAGYERSDSFPVRSRQLGPLVVQTFDFGTGGGRRFGSFDHGDGGQVVGFSADSASIILTEDGGRGLQLMAGPSCTEGQVSGPLLLDSWAIVVRGPGGMESGNAVARLRIVTDSSCPTAFDYAHTEWHTTSLRYRMSLSGDLTQPLRTLVSSHFGGKAVASAGHLERFYFTRELGWTRWERWQNTNYSKDPDKPVKASQHLNATRRCRPLEPAPATEWLMTDCREWTNIVGPDARAGDRPGFWIDRLRGYELTRDLFSD
;
A
#
# COMPACT_ATOMS: atom_id res chain seq x y z
N MET A 1 -20.73 2.43 0.03
CA MET A 1 -20.55 3.91 0.11
C MET A 1 -19.58 4.23 1.25
N PRO A 2 -18.95 5.42 1.29
CA PRO A 2 -18.06 5.77 2.40
C PRO A 2 -18.76 5.59 3.76
N GLY A 3 -18.16 4.81 4.66
CA GLY A 3 -18.78 4.45 5.94
C GLY A 3 -19.81 3.30 5.87
N GLU A 4 -19.95 2.63 4.72
CA GLU A 4 -20.70 1.38 4.64
C GLU A 4 -20.00 0.32 5.48
N VAL A 5 -20.83 -0.42 6.19
CA VAL A 5 -20.40 -1.47 7.07
C VAL A 5 -19.88 -2.63 6.23
N LEU A 6 -18.63 -3.03 6.45
CA LEU A 6 -17.98 -4.07 5.68
C LEU A 6 -18.50 -5.44 6.12
N PRO A 7 -18.98 -6.29 5.18
CA PRO A 7 -19.46 -7.62 5.49
C PRO A 7 -18.32 -8.65 5.64
N TYR A 8 -17.07 -8.21 5.51
CA TYR A 8 -15.86 -9.00 5.70
C TYR A 8 -14.67 -8.07 5.96
N HIS A 9 -13.58 -8.64 6.49
CA HIS A 9 -12.25 -8.02 6.43
C HIS A 9 -11.31 -8.84 5.56
N LYS A 10 -10.34 -8.16 4.96
CA LYS A 10 -9.21 -8.81 4.33
C LYS A 10 -8.06 -8.86 5.32
N ALA A 11 -7.66 -10.06 5.74
CA ALA A 11 -6.50 -10.24 6.60
C ALA A 11 -5.32 -10.83 5.81
N ASP A 12 -4.11 -10.58 6.29
CA ASP A 12 -2.92 -11.19 5.73
C ASP A 12 -2.83 -12.68 6.09
N TRP A 13 -2.06 -13.44 5.30
CA TRP A 13 -1.78 -14.82 5.64
C TRP A 13 -0.68 -14.91 6.69
N PRO A 14 -0.92 -15.57 7.85
CA PRO A 14 0.10 -15.71 8.87
C PRO A 14 1.25 -16.60 8.40
N GLY A 15 2.46 -16.33 8.91
CA GLY A 15 3.58 -17.26 8.81
C GLY A 15 3.29 -18.57 9.55
N ASP A 16 3.97 -19.65 9.19
CA ASP A 16 3.75 -20.99 9.76
C ASP A 16 3.84 -20.99 11.30
N GLU A 17 4.79 -20.24 11.87
CA GLU A 17 4.97 -20.09 13.33
C GLU A 17 3.92 -19.16 13.96
N ASP A 18 3.52 -18.11 13.26
CA ASP A 18 2.57 -17.11 13.74
C ASP A 18 1.12 -17.61 13.77
N ARG A 19 0.81 -18.68 13.03
CA ARG A 19 -0.55 -19.28 12.97
C ARG A 19 -1.15 -19.58 14.33
N GLN A 20 -0.34 -19.91 15.33
CA GLN A 20 -0.84 -20.21 16.68
C GLN A 20 -1.30 -18.96 17.42
N GLN A 21 -0.63 -17.82 17.20
CA GLN A 21 -0.92 -16.57 17.88
C GLN A 21 -1.89 -15.68 17.10
N ALA A 22 -1.84 -15.76 15.77
CA ALA A 22 -2.61 -14.96 14.83
C ALA A 22 -3.19 -15.85 13.71
N PRO A 23 -4.08 -16.82 14.02
CA PRO A 23 -4.61 -17.77 13.03
C PRO A 23 -5.38 -17.10 11.90
N ALA A 24 -5.93 -15.91 12.16
CA ALA A 24 -6.67 -15.10 11.21
C ALA A 24 -5.80 -14.08 10.46
N GLY A 25 -4.48 -14.01 10.72
CA GLY A 25 -3.60 -12.95 10.22
C GLY A 25 -3.18 -11.96 11.31
N TYR A 26 -2.02 -11.32 11.09
CA TYR A 26 -1.46 -10.28 11.96
C TYR A 26 -2.09 -8.91 11.67
N GLU A 27 -2.47 -8.68 10.41
CA GLU A 27 -2.89 -7.38 9.86
C GLU A 27 -4.19 -7.54 9.05
N ARG A 28 -5.19 -6.71 9.35
CA ARG A 28 -6.37 -6.48 8.52
C ARG A 28 -6.12 -5.26 7.63
N SER A 29 -6.52 -5.34 6.38
CA SER A 29 -6.26 -4.31 5.39
C SER A 29 -7.41 -4.16 4.41
N ASP A 30 -8.37 -3.31 4.75
CA ASP A 30 -9.59 -3.11 3.99
C ASP A 30 -9.48 -1.93 3.03
N SER A 31 -10.14 -2.05 1.88
CA SER A 31 -10.22 -0.99 0.86
C SER A 31 -11.64 -0.44 0.80
N PHE A 32 -11.82 0.87 0.92
CA PHE A 32 -13.14 1.48 0.76
C PHE A 32 -13.06 2.89 0.17
N PRO A 33 -14.05 3.27 -0.65
CA PRO A 33 -14.09 4.61 -1.22
C PRO A 33 -14.44 5.65 -0.15
N VAL A 34 -13.81 6.82 -0.21
CA VAL A 34 -14.15 8.00 0.59
C VAL A 34 -14.34 9.22 -0.29
N ARG A 35 -15.15 10.17 0.18
CA ARG A 35 -15.34 11.46 -0.52
C ARG A 35 -14.25 12.44 -0.10
N SER A 36 -13.67 13.12 -1.08
CA SER A 36 -12.80 14.26 -0.84
C SER A 36 -13.59 15.57 -0.89
N ARG A 37 -13.05 16.64 -0.27
CA ARG A 37 -13.57 18.01 -0.42
C ARG A 37 -13.07 18.68 -1.70
N GLN A 38 -11.81 18.44 -2.06
CA GLN A 38 -11.12 19.10 -3.17
C GLN A 38 -10.92 18.18 -4.38
N LEU A 39 -10.96 16.87 -4.15
CA LEU A 39 -10.74 15.85 -5.18
C LEU A 39 -12.04 15.10 -5.49
N GLY A 40 -11.97 14.24 -6.50
CA GLY A 40 -12.99 13.22 -6.74
C GLY A 40 -13.00 12.13 -5.66
N PRO A 41 -13.57 10.94 -5.94
CA PRO A 41 -13.49 9.83 -5.01
C PRO A 41 -12.03 9.48 -4.71
N LEU A 42 -11.74 9.18 -3.44
CA LEU A 42 -10.48 8.59 -3.00
C LEU A 42 -10.74 7.14 -2.57
N VAL A 43 -9.69 6.35 -2.46
CA VAL A 43 -9.76 5.02 -1.83
C VAL A 43 -8.84 5.01 -0.63
N VAL A 44 -9.39 4.65 0.54
CA VAL A 44 -8.63 4.38 1.75
C VAL A 44 -8.32 2.89 1.79
N GLN A 45 -7.07 2.57 2.07
CA GLN A 45 -6.61 1.24 2.44
C GLN A 45 -6.13 1.31 3.89
N THR A 46 -6.63 0.46 4.78
CA THR A 46 -6.20 0.45 6.19
C THR A 46 -5.05 -0.52 6.43
N PHE A 47 -4.25 -0.27 7.46
CA PHE A 47 -3.34 -1.23 8.08
C PHE A 47 -3.72 -1.28 9.55
N ASP A 48 -4.46 -2.32 9.93
CA ASP A 48 -5.00 -2.52 11.28
C ASP A 48 -4.39 -3.79 11.86
N PHE A 49 -3.55 -3.66 12.88
CA PHE A 49 -2.84 -4.77 13.48
C PHE A 49 -3.46 -5.10 14.85
N GLY A 50 -4.15 -6.24 14.92
CA GLY A 50 -4.93 -6.62 16.09
C GLY A 50 -4.35 -7.72 16.95
N THR A 51 -3.08 -8.11 16.74
CA THR A 51 -2.47 -9.25 17.45
C THR A 51 -1.17 -8.87 18.16
N GLY A 52 -0.96 -9.50 19.34
CA GLY A 52 0.19 -9.23 20.21
C GLY A 52 0.08 -7.92 21.00
N GLY A 53 0.82 -7.82 22.11
CA GLY A 53 1.04 -6.54 22.83
C GLY A 53 -0.21 -5.82 23.37
N GLY A 54 -1.36 -6.48 23.48
CA GLY A 54 -2.62 -5.85 23.92
C GLY A 54 -3.39 -5.11 22.82
N ARG A 55 -2.96 -5.24 21.55
CA ARG A 55 -3.60 -4.63 20.39
C ARG A 55 -4.96 -5.26 20.09
N ARG A 56 -5.84 -4.51 19.41
CA ARG A 56 -7.16 -4.99 19.00
C ARG A 56 -7.56 -4.39 17.66
N PHE A 57 -8.07 -5.23 16.76
CA PHE A 57 -8.65 -4.76 15.50
C PHE A 57 -9.77 -3.74 15.75
N GLY A 58 -9.87 -2.75 14.87
CA GLY A 58 -10.82 -1.64 14.94
C GLY A 58 -10.48 -0.56 15.96
N SER A 59 -9.33 -0.66 16.64
CA SER A 59 -8.74 0.38 17.49
C SER A 59 -7.53 0.97 16.78
N PHE A 60 -7.34 2.29 16.85
CA PHE A 60 -6.10 2.89 16.36
C PHE A 60 -4.99 2.74 17.41
N ASP A 61 -4.12 1.77 17.23
CA ASP A 61 -2.95 1.48 18.06
C ASP A 61 -1.64 1.93 17.37
N HIS A 62 -0.54 2.01 18.13
CA HIS A 62 0.75 2.38 17.57
C HIS A 62 1.19 1.38 16.48
N GLY A 63 1.37 1.88 15.26
CA GLY A 63 1.73 1.07 14.11
C GLY A 63 0.61 0.90 13.10
N ASP A 64 -0.63 1.21 13.48
CA ASP A 64 -1.74 1.24 12.56
C ASP A 64 -1.71 2.48 11.67
N GLY A 65 -2.52 2.43 10.63
CA GLY A 65 -2.69 3.52 9.68
C GLY A 65 -3.21 2.98 8.39
N GLY A 66 -2.45 3.18 7.33
CA GLY A 66 -2.88 2.85 5.99
C GLY A 66 -2.31 3.79 4.97
N GLN A 67 -3.08 3.94 3.91
CA GLN A 67 -2.74 4.81 2.80
C GLN A 67 -3.95 5.14 1.95
N VAL A 68 -3.83 6.24 1.22
CA VAL A 68 -4.91 6.84 0.46
C VAL A 68 -4.49 6.96 -0.99
N VAL A 69 -5.35 6.48 -1.88
CA VAL A 69 -5.18 6.60 -3.33
C VAL A 69 -6.08 7.72 -3.85
N GLY A 70 -5.46 8.67 -4.54
CA GLY A 70 -6.13 9.72 -5.29
C GLY A 70 -6.17 9.42 -6.79
N PHE A 71 -7.19 9.94 -7.46
CA PHE A 71 -7.42 9.71 -8.88
C PHE A 71 -7.54 11.03 -9.64
N SER A 72 -7.01 11.05 -10.85
CA SER A 72 -7.29 12.05 -11.87
C SER A 72 -7.98 11.38 -13.08
N ALA A 73 -8.25 12.13 -14.15
CA ALA A 73 -8.77 11.55 -15.39
C ALA A 73 -7.79 10.52 -16.02
N ASP A 74 -6.50 10.68 -15.74
CA ASP A 74 -5.42 10.00 -16.43
C ASP A 74 -4.45 9.27 -15.49
N SER A 75 -4.65 9.30 -14.18
CA SER A 75 -3.73 8.66 -13.24
C SER A 75 -4.39 8.21 -11.94
N ALA A 76 -3.72 7.30 -11.24
CA ALA A 76 -3.93 7.02 -9.84
C ALA A 76 -2.59 7.06 -9.10
N SER A 77 -2.58 7.65 -7.91
CA SER A 77 -1.37 7.86 -7.10
C SER A 77 -1.65 7.62 -5.62
N ILE A 78 -0.67 7.08 -4.89
CA ILE A 78 -0.69 7.06 -3.43
C ILE A 78 -0.36 8.47 -2.95
N ILE A 79 -1.32 9.14 -2.33
CA ILE A 79 -1.20 10.55 -1.95
C ILE A 79 -0.81 10.75 -0.48
N LEU A 80 -1.01 9.71 0.33
CA LEU A 80 -0.83 9.74 1.78
C LEU A 80 -0.59 8.34 2.30
N THR A 81 0.33 8.20 3.25
CA THR A 81 0.57 6.98 4.04
C THR A 81 0.63 7.33 5.53
N GLU A 82 0.23 6.40 6.40
CA GLU A 82 0.54 6.43 7.82
C GLU A 82 0.96 5.02 8.24
N ASP A 83 2.16 4.91 8.80
CA ASP A 83 2.71 3.66 9.33
C ASP A 83 3.45 3.87 10.65
N GLY A 84 3.72 2.76 11.36
CA GLY A 84 4.40 2.78 12.66
C GLY A 84 5.84 3.25 12.65
N GLY A 85 6.49 3.35 11.49
CA GLY A 85 7.88 3.77 11.40
C GLY A 85 8.03 5.28 11.29
N ARG A 86 7.09 5.96 10.63
CA ARG A 86 7.25 7.37 10.25
C ARG A 86 6.02 8.27 10.51
N GLY A 87 4.92 7.72 10.98
CA GLY A 87 3.68 8.47 11.20
C GLY A 87 3.03 8.92 9.89
N LEU A 88 2.19 9.96 9.96
CA LEU A 88 1.47 10.49 8.81
C LEU A 88 2.39 11.20 7.80
N GLN A 89 2.27 10.85 6.54
CA GLN A 89 3.11 11.31 5.44
C GLN A 89 2.25 11.67 4.23
N LEU A 90 2.39 12.90 3.73
CA LEU A 90 1.85 13.29 2.43
C LEU A 90 2.89 13.11 1.32
N MET A 91 2.43 12.74 0.13
CA MET A 91 3.27 12.57 -1.05
C MET A 91 3.11 13.80 -1.96
N ALA A 92 3.96 14.81 -1.76
CA ALA A 92 3.90 16.04 -2.56
C ALA A 92 4.58 15.86 -3.92
N GLY A 93 3.91 16.26 -5.00
CA GLY A 93 4.47 16.32 -6.34
C GLY A 93 5.08 17.69 -6.71
N PRO A 94 5.74 17.82 -7.87
CA PRO A 94 6.50 19.00 -8.27
C PRO A 94 5.64 20.25 -8.46
N SER A 95 4.33 20.09 -8.60
CA SER A 95 3.38 21.21 -8.65
C SER A 95 3.28 21.96 -7.31
N CYS A 96 3.71 21.34 -6.20
CA CYS A 96 3.79 21.97 -4.89
C CYS A 96 5.08 22.81 -4.78
N THR A 97 5.05 24.05 -5.27
CA THR A 97 6.24 24.92 -5.26
C THR A 97 6.26 25.93 -4.12
N GLU A 98 5.10 26.41 -3.68
CA GLU A 98 4.96 27.43 -2.65
C GLU A 98 3.72 27.19 -1.77
N GLY A 99 3.80 27.63 -0.51
CA GLY A 99 2.67 27.57 0.42
C GLY A 99 2.46 26.19 1.04
N GLN A 100 1.19 25.85 1.26
CA GLN A 100 0.79 24.62 1.93
C GLN A 100 0.37 23.55 0.92
N VAL A 101 0.72 22.29 1.23
CA VAL A 101 0.29 21.11 0.49
C VAL A 101 -1.24 21.02 0.53
N SER A 102 -1.85 20.78 -0.63
CA SER A 102 -3.30 20.60 -0.79
C SER A 102 -3.59 19.39 -1.68
N GLY A 103 -4.84 18.92 -1.69
CA GLY A 103 -5.21 17.66 -2.36
C GLY A 103 -4.73 17.54 -3.81
N PRO A 104 -4.99 18.52 -4.70
CA PRO A 104 -4.56 18.46 -6.09
C PRO A 104 -3.05 18.33 -6.28
N LEU A 105 -2.25 18.87 -5.35
CA LEU A 105 -0.77 18.85 -5.39
C LEU A 105 -0.17 17.50 -5.01
N LEU A 106 -1.01 16.52 -4.65
CA LEU A 106 -0.61 15.17 -4.31
C LEU A 106 -0.77 14.19 -5.48
N LEU A 107 -1.51 14.54 -6.53
CA LEU A 107 -1.87 13.59 -7.59
C LEU A 107 -0.74 13.28 -8.58
N ASP A 108 0.25 14.15 -8.71
CA ASP A 108 1.45 14.00 -9.56
C ASP A 108 2.67 13.49 -8.75
N SER A 109 2.42 12.59 -7.78
CA SER A 109 3.44 12.07 -6.84
C SER A 109 3.71 10.57 -7.02
N TRP A 110 3.46 9.75 -5.99
CA TRP A 110 3.71 8.31 -5.96
C TRP A 110 2.73 7.56 -6.88
N ALA A 111 3.05 7.53 -8.17
CA ALA A 111 2.18 6.97 -9.20
C ALA A 111 1.96 5.46 -9.02
N ILE A 112 0.72 5.02 -9.24
CA ILE A 112 0.35 3.61 -9.42
C ILE A 112 0.24 3.31 -10.92
N VAL A 113 -0.45 4.19 -11.65
CA VAL A 113 -0.66 4.10 -13.10
C VAL A 113 -0.83 5.50 -13.67
N VAL A 114 -0.32 5.70 -14.90
CA VAL A 114 -0.53 6.92 -15.69
C VAL A 114 -1.00 6.50 -17.08
N ARG A 115 -1.99 7.18 -17.65
CA ARG A 115 -2.48 6.89 -19.00
C ARG A 115 -1.38 7.22 -20.01
N GLY A 116 -0.92 6.22 -20.74
CA GLY A 116 -0.03 6.38 -21.88
C GLY A 116 -0.80 6.33 -23.22
N PRO A 117 -0.09 6.48 -24.34
CA PRO A 117 -0.67 6.33 -25.69
C PRO A 117 -1.35 4.97 -25.93
N GLY A 118 -0.90 3.92 -25.24
CA GLY A 118 -1.49 2.57 -25.27
C GLY A 118 -2.58 2.32 -24.22
N GLY A 119 -3.05 3.35 -23.51
CA GLY A 119 -4.01 3.24 -22.42
C GLY A 119 -3.33 3.03 -21.05
N MET A 120 -4.04 2.35 -20.14
CA MET A 120 -3.60 2.10 -18.75
C MET A 120 -3.14 0.67 -18.50
N GLU A 121 -3.23 -0.22 -19.50
CA GLU A 121 -2.97 -1.66 -19.33
C GLU A 121 -1.51 -1.97 -19.00
N SER A 122 -0.57 -1.19 -19.52
CA SER A 122 0.85 -1.30 -19.20
C SER A 122 1.58 0.00 -19.52
N GLY A 123 2.65 0.29 -18.80
CA GLY A 123 3.48 1.45 -19.07
C GLY A 123 4.52 1.67 -17.98
N ASN A 124 5.21 2.80 -18.10
CA ASN A 124 6.12 3.28 -17.07
C ASN A 124 6.09 4.80 -17.02
N ALA A 125 6.45 5.35 -15.87
CA ALA A 125 6.56 6.79 -15.64
C ALA A 125 7.61 7.07 -14.57
N VAL A 126 8.29 8.20 -14.68
CA VAL A 126 9.17 8.71 -13.62
C VAL A 126 8.50 9.92 -13.00
N ALA A 127 7.99 9.76 -11.79
CA ALA A 127 7.48 10.85 -10.99
C ALA A 127 8.60 11.56 -10.22
N ARG A 128 8.28 12.75 -9.73
CA ARG A 128 9.09 13.53 -8.81
C ARG A 128 8.26 13.69 -7.55
N LEU A 129 8.72 13.19 -6.41
CA LEU A 129 7.93 13.28 -5.19
C LEU A 129 8.79 13.55 -3.97
N ARG A 130 8.16 14.07 -2.93
CA ARG A 130 8.77 14.28 -1.63
C ARG A 130 7.76 13.98 -0.54
N ILE A 131 8.22 13.25 0.47
CA ILE A 131 7.45 13.01 1.70
C ILE A 131 7.43 14.31 2.52
N VAL A 132 6.23 14.77 2.88
CA VAL A 132 5.99 15.96 3.70
C VAL A 132 5.23 15.57 4.98
N THR A 133 5.67 16.10 6.12
CA THR A 133 5.05 15.86 7.45
C THR A 133 4.57 17.14 8.14
N ASP A 134 4.92 18.32 7.60
CA ASP A 134 4.70 19.65 8.19
C ASP A 134 3.91 20.60 7.26
N SER A 135 3.11 20.01 6.37
CA SER A 135 2.21 20.69 5.39
C SER A 135 2.87 21.67 4.42
N SER A 136 4.19 21.87 4.44
CA SER A 136 4.85 22.87 3.58
C SER A 136 5.29 22.29 2.24
N CYS A 137 5.13 23.05 1.16
CA CYS A 137 5.65 22.63 -0.13
C CYS A 137 7.19 22.52 -0.10
N PRO A 138 7.76 21.39 -0.57
CA PRO A 138 9.20 21.18 -0.52
C PRO A 138 9.93 21.89 -1.67
N THR A 139 11.19 22.23 -1.44
CA THR A 139 12.06 22.87 -2.45
C THR A 139 12.79 21.87 -3.35
N ALA A 140 12.76 20.58 -3.00
CA ALA A 140 13.46 19.53 -3.72
C ALA A 140 12.63 18.23 -3.72
N PHE A 141 12.75 17.49 -4.83
CA PHE A 141 12.02 16.26 -5.08
C PHE A 141 12.97 15.13 -5.44
N ASP A 142 12.59 13.93 -5.03
CA ASP A 142 13.27 12.67 -5.31
C ASP A 142 12.64 12.01 -6.55
N TYR A 143 13.41 11.19 -7.26
CA TYR A 143 12.90 10.45 -8.43
C TYR A 143 12.21 9.16 -7.99
N ALA A 144 11.10 8.85 -8.66
CA ALA A 144 10.24 7.71 -8.39
C ALA A 144 9.83 7.04 -9.71
N HIS A 145 10.58 6.03 -10.14
CA HIS A 145 10.29 5.26 -11.36
C HIS A 145 9.22 4.21 -11.05
N THR A 146 8.16 4.19 -11.83
CA THR A 146 7.06 3.22 -11.71
C THR A 146 6.88 2.48 -13.02
N GLU A 147 6.74 1.16 -12.94
CA GLU A 147 6.34 0.31 -14.05
C GLU A 147 5.05 -0.40 -13.68
N TRP A 148 4.08 -0.44 -14.58
CA TRP A 148 2.84 -1.17 -14.34
C TRP A 148 2.46 -2.01 -15.54
N HIS A 149 1.73 -3.08 -15.27
CA HIS A 149 1.07 -3.88 -16.28
C HIS A 149 -0.10 -4.65 -15.69
N THR A 150 -1.04 -5.04 -16.54
CA THR A 150 -2.14 -5.92 -16.17
C THR A 150 -1.84 -7.34 -16.59
N THR A 151 -2.03 -8.28 -15.68
CA THR A 151 -1.81 -9.72 -15.89
C THR A 151 -2.91 -10.52 -15.19
N SER A 152 -2.86 -11.84 -15.29
CA SER A 152 -3.78 -12.75 -14.62
C SER A 152 -3.01 -13.59 -13.60
N LEU A 153 -3.28 -13.36 -12.31
CA LEU A 153 -2.58 -14.00 -11.21
C LEU A 153 -3.53 -14.81 -10.34
N ARG A 154 -2.98 -15.83 -9.68
CA ARG A 154 -3.69 -16.60 -8.67
C ARG A 154 -3.14 -16.25 -7.29
N TYR A 155 -4.04 -16.07 -6.34
CA TYR A 155 -3.72 -15.73 -4.95
C TYR A 155 -4.04 -16.90 -4.04
N ARG A 156 -3.41 -16.94 -2.86
CA ARG A 156 -3.79 -17.91 -1.83
C ARG A 156 -5.22 -17.65 -1.39
N MET A 157 -6.00 -18.71 -1.15
CA MET A 157 -7.34 -18.63 -0.57
C MET A 157 -7.52 -19.52 0.66
N SER A 158 -6.49 -20.27 1.06
CA SER A 158 -6.51 -21.12 2.24
C SER A 158 -5.12 -21.33 2.86
N LEU A 159 -5.10 -21.75 4.13
CA LEU A 159 -3.89 -22.17 4.85
C LEU A 159 -3.25 -23.43 4.27
N SER A 160 -4.04 -24.28 3.59
CA SER A 160 -3.57 -25.46 2.84
C SER A 160 -2.84 -25.08 1.54
N GLY A 161 -2.92 -23.81 1.11
CA GLY A 161 -2.28 -23.34 -0.11
C GLY A 161 -3.14 -23.47 -1.37
N ASP A 162 -4.45 -23.64 -1.20
CA ASP A 162 -5.38 -23.54 -2.32
C ASP A 162 -5.30 -22.14 -2.91
N LEU A 163 -5.51 -22.05 -4.22
CA LEU A 163 -5.40 -20.82 -4.96
C LEU A 163 -6.75 -20.42 -5.56
N THR A 164 -6.98 -19.11 -5.67
CA THR A 164 -8.13 -18.56 -6.39
C THR A 164 -8.14 -19.00 -7.85
N GLN A 165 -9.29 -18.85 -8.52
CA GLN A 165 -9.28 -18.69 -9.97
C GLN A 165 -8.39 -17.49 -10.37
N PRO A 166 -7.82 -17.47 -11.58
CA PRO A 166 -7.03 -16.33 -12.02
C PRO A 166 -7.83 -15.03 -11.95
N LEU A 167 -7.30 -14.03 -11.26
CA LEU A 167 -7.87 -12.70 -11.14
C LEU A 167 -7.06 -11.73 -12.01
N ARG A 168 -7.78 -10.90 -12.77
CA ARG A 168 -7.16 -9.79 -13.50
C ARG A 168 -6.57 -8.82 -12.49
N THR A 169 -5.27 -8.60 -12.59
CA THR A 169 -4.48 -7.88 -11.62
C THR A 169 -3.68 -6.77 -12.29
N LEU A 170 -3.81 -5.55 -11.80
CA LEU A 170 -2.84 -4.48 -12.05
C LEU A 170 -1.66 -4.66 -11.10
N VAL A 171 -0.48 -4.93 -11.66
CA VAL A 171 0.79 -4.96 -10.93
C VAL A 171 1.47 -3.61 -11.15
N SER A 172 1.82 -2.91 -10.08
CA SER A 172 2.55 -1.64 -10.12
C SER A 172 3.81 -1.73 -9.27
N SER A 173 4.97 -1.62 -9.90
CA SER A 173 6.31 -1.73 -9.31
C SER A 173 6.91 -0.33 -9.19
N HIS A 174 7.02 0.17 -7.96
CA HIS A 174 7.57 1.48 -7.66
C HIS A 174 9.01 1.39 -7.12
N PHE A 175 9.94 1.98 -7.84
CA PHE A 175 11.36 1.98 -7.56
C PHE A 175 11.80 3.32 -6.95
N GLY A 176 12.53 3.25 -5.84
CA GLY A 176 13.19 4.40 -5.24
C GLY A 176 14.40 4.84 -6.07
N GLY A 177 14.15 5.69 -7.08
CA GLY A 177 15.15 6.16 -8.03
C GLY A 177 14.55 6.49 -9.39
N LYS A 178 15.42 6.88 -10.33
CA LYS A 178 15.04 7.33 -11.69
C LYS A 178 14.91 6.20 -12.71
N ALA A 179 15.40 5.01 -12.38
CA ALA A 179 15.34 3.81 -13.21
C ALA A 179 15.64 2.58 -12.34
N VAL A 180 15.17 1.40 -12.77
CA VAL A 180 15.41 0.11 -12.12
C VAL A 180 16.89 -0.11 -11.78
N ALA A 181 17.79 0.15 -12.73
CA ALA A 181 19.23 -0.07 -12.57
C ALA A 181 19.89 0.77 -11.47
N SER A 182 19.28 1.89 -11.09
CA SER A 182 19.80 2.83 -10.09
C SER A 182 19.03 2.80 -8.76
N ALA A 183 18.00 1.96 -8.67
CA ALA A 183 17.10 1.95 -7.53
C ALA A 183 17.63 1.06 -6.40
N GLY A 184 17.60 1.59 -5.18
CA GLY A 184 18.00 0.84 -4.00
C GLY A 184 16.88 -0.04 -3.42
N HIS A 185 15.63 0.30 -3.70
CA HIS A 185 14.47 -0.43 -3.22
C HIS A 185 13.31 -0.39 -4.20
N LEU A 186 12.41 -1.35 -4.05
CA LEU A 186 11.20 -1.52 -4.83
C LEU A 186 10.06 -1.88 -3.87
N GLU A 187 8.92 -1.23 -4.06
CA GLU A 187 7.64 -1.65 -3.51
C GLU A 187 6.72 -2.04 -4.65
N ARG A 188 6.20 -3.27 -4.61
CA ARG A 188 5.33 -3.80 -5.66
C ARG A 188 3.92 -4.01 -5.12
N PHE A 189 2.97 -3.39 -5.79
CA PHE A 189 1.56 -3.35 -5.44
C PHE A 189 0.76 -4.20 -6.42
N TYR A 190 -0.21 -4.93 -5.91
CA TYR A 190 -1.10 -5.77 -6.71
C TYR A 190 -2.54 -5.38 -6.40
N PHE A 191 -3.26 -4.94 -7.43
CA PHE A 191 -4.64 -4.53 -7.33
C PHE A 191 -5.53 -5.45 -8.15
N THR A 192 -6.57 -5.99 -7.53
CA THR A 192 -7.65 -6.71 -8.21
C THR A 192 -8.93 -5.90 -8.15
N ARG A 193 -9.83 -6.13 -9.10
CA ARG A 193 -11.15 -5.49 -9.08
C ARG A 193 -11.97 -5.98 -7.88
N GLU A 194 -11.80 -7.25 -7.52
CA GLU A 194 -12.57 -7.95 -6.49
C GLU A 194 -12.18 -7.52 -5.08
N LEU A 195 -10.88 -7.31 -4.81
CA LEU A 195 -10.36 -7.08 -3.46
C LEU A 195 -9.64 -5.74 -3.31
N GLY A 196 -9.59 -4.91 -4.35
CA GLY A 196 -8.81 -3.67 -4.34
C GLY A 196 -7.32 -4.00 -4.21
N TRP A 197 -6.62 -3.31 -3.32
CA TRP A 197 -5.22 -3.67 -3.03
C TRP A 197 -5.18 -5.05 -2.34
N THR A 198 -4.65 -6.02 -3.07
CA THR A 198 -4.68 -7.45 -2.73
C THR A 198 -3.36 -7.93 -2.13
N ARG A 199 -2.22 -7.39 -2.59
CA ARG A 199 -0.89 -7.81 -2.13
C ARG A 199 0.12 -6.67 -2.23
N TRP A 200 1.08 -6.66 -1.32
CA TRP A 200 2.25 -5.77 -1.32
C TRP A 200 3.53 -6.57 -1.14
N GLU A 201 4.61 -6.16 -1.80
CA GLU A 201 5.95 -6.73 -1.64
C GLU A 201 6.99 -5.64 -1.47
N ARG A 202 7.92 -5.85 -0.53
CA ARG A 202 9.13 -5.03 -0.38
C ARG A 202 10.33 -5.80 -0.90
N TRP A 203 11.06 -5.16 -1.80
CA TRP A 203 12.26 -5.68 -2.43
C TRP A 203 13.44 -4.75 -2.19
N GLN A 204 14.59 -5.30 -1.81
CA GLN A 204 15.80 -4.56 -1.55
C GLN A 204 16.90 -4.98 -2.52
N ASN A 205 17.52 -4.00 -3.18
CA ASN A 205 18.71 -4.24 -3.99
C ASN A 205 19.94 -4.28 -3.07
N THR A 206 20.68 -5.38 -3.11
CA THR A 206 21.86 -5.58 -2.26
C THR A 206 23.05 -4.71 -2.64
N ASN A 207 23.17 -4.31 -3.92
CA ASN A 207 24.26 -3.45 -4.40
C ASN A 207 24.17 -2.02 -3.84
N TYR A 208 22.98 -1.59 -3.41
CA TYR A 208 22.72 -0.25 -2.87
C TYR A 208 22.39 -0.26 -1.38
N SER A 209 22.49 -1.42 -0.71
CA SER A 209 22.32 -1.51 0.73
C SER A 209 23.59 -1.06 1.46
N LYS A 210 23.45 -0.20 2.46
CA LYS A 210 24.57 0.16 3.36
C LYS A 210 25.09 -1.03 4.16
N ASP A 211 24.22 -2.00 4.38
CA ASP A 211 24.50 -3.30 5.02
C ASP A 211 23.93 -4.40 4.12
N PRO A 212 24.77 -5.04 3.28
CA PRO A 212 24.32 -6.09 2.37
C PRO A 212 23.79 -7.35 3.06
N ASP A 213 24.19 -7.63 4.31
CA ASP A 213 23.74 -8.83 5.03
C ASP A 213 22.30 -8.68 5.54
N LYS A 214 21.88 -7.46 5.84
CA LYS A 214 20.52 -7.16 6.32
C LYS A 214 19.42 -7.65 5.35
N PRO A 215 19.40 -7.30 4.05
CA PRO A 215 18.40 -7.81 3.12
C PRO A 215 18.49 -9.33 2.91
N VAL A 216 19.68 -9.92 2.97
CA VAL A 216 19.86 -11.37 2.88
C VAL A 216 19.17 -12.06 4.05
N LYS A 217 19.43 -11.63 5.29
CA LYS A 217 18.80 -12.17 6.50
C LYS A 217 17.29 -11.97 6.49
N ALA A 218 16.82 -10.80 6.09
CA ALA A 218 15.39 -10.52 5.99
C ALA A 218 14.69 -11.42 4.95
N SER A 219 15.31 -11.62 3.79
CA SER A 219 14.76 -12.51 2.75
C SER A 219 14.75 -13.98 3.18
N GLN A 220 15.81 -14.44 3.84
CA GLN A 220 15.88 -15.79 4.42
C GLN A 220 14.80 -16.00 5.49
N HIS A 221 14.64 -15.03 6.40
CA HIS A 221 13.58 -15.07 7.42
C HIS A 221 12.20 -15.11 6.78
N LEU A 222 11.93 -14.23 5.80
CA LEU A 222 10.67 -14.23 5.05
C LEU A 222 10.37 -15.60 4.44
N ASN A 223 11.35 -16.19 3.75
CA ASN A 223 11.19 -17.53 3.17
C ASN A 223 10.92 -18.61 4.22
N ALA A 224 11.55 -18.53 5.39
CA ALA A 224 11.33 -19.45 6.50
C ALA A 224 9.90 -19.37 7.05
N THR A 225 9.31 -18.15 7.10
CA THR A 225 7.92 -17.98 7.57
C THR A 225 6.88 -18.60 6.63
N ARG A 226 7.20 -18.79 5.35
CA ARG A 226 6.28 -19.22 4.27
C ARG A 226 5.00 -18.40 4.14
N ARG A 227 4.91 -17.23 4.77
CA ARG A 227 3.74 -16.35 4.68
C ARG A 227 3.46 -15.92 3.24
N CYS A 228 4.51 -15.80 2.43
CA CYS A 228 4.38 -15.52 1.02
C CYS A 228 5.61 -15.88 0.18
N ARG A 229 5.40 -15.83 -1.13
CA ARG A 229 6.40 -16.01 -2.19
C ARG A 229 6.19 -14.94 -3.26
N PRO A 230 7.21 -14.60 -4.06
CA PRO A 230 7.02 -13.71 -5.21
C PRO A 230 5.95 -14.24 -6.15
N LEU A 231 5.02 -13.39 -6.58
CA LEU A 231 4.09 -13.73 -7.67
C LEU A 231 4.68 -13.39 -9.04
N GLU A 232 5.55 -12.40 -9.09
CA GLU A 232 6.30 -11.97 -10.27
C GLU A 232 7.81 -12.11 -10.01
N PRO A 233 8.64 -12.29 -11.06
CA PRO A 233 10.09 -12.36 -10.92
C PRO A 233 10.68 -11.14 -10.21
N ALA A 234 11.85 -11.35 -9.59
CA ALA A 234 12.70 -10.27 -9.14
C ALA A 234 13.17 -9.44 -10.35
N PRO A 235 13.37 -8.12 -10.22
CA PRO A 235 13.89 -7.29 -11.32
C PRO A 235 15.25 -7.77 -11.87
N ALA A 236 16.12 -8.24 -10.98
CA ALA A 236 17.41 -8.87 -11.29
C ALA A 236 17.91 -9.69 -10.09
N THR A 237 19.06 -10.37 -10.23
CA THR A 237 19.60 -11.31 -9.23
C THR A 237 19.93 -10.69 -7.87
N GLU A 238 20.27 -9.40 -7.84
CA GLU A 238 20.63 -8.64 -6.63
C GLU A 238 19.40 -8.14 -5.85
N TRP A 239 18.20 -8.37 -6.36
CA TRP A 239 16.95 -7.96 -5.72
C TRP A 239 16.39 -9.08 -4.85
N LEU A 240 16.34 -8.83 -3.55
CA LEU A 240 15.79 -9.78 -2.58
C LEU A 240 14.46 -9.28 -2.06
N MET A 241 13.42 -10.11 -2.10
CA MET A 241 12.16 -9.81 -1.41
C MET A 241 12.42 -9.94 0.10
N THR A 242 12.24 -8.85 0.84
CA THR A 242 12.52 -8.79 2.27
C THR A 242 11.26 -8.73 3.13
N ASP A 243 10.14 -8.32 2.54
CA ASP A 243 8.84 -8.34 3.21
C ASP A 243 7.71 -8.52 2.19
N CYS A 244 6.56 -8.97 2.66
CA CYS A 244 5.33 -8.93 1.87
C CYS A 244 4.08 -9.07 2.76
N ARG A 245 2.93 -8.66 2.22
CA ARG A 245 1.58 -8.95 2.74
C ARG A 245 0.66 -9.39 1.60
N GLU A 246 -0.22 -10.34 1.87
CA GLU A 246 -1.25 -10.79 0.92
C GLU A 246 -2.58 -10.90 1.65
N TRP A 247 -3.50 -9.98 1.36
CA TRP A 247 -4.76 -9.83 2.07
C TRP A 247 -5.91 -10.52 1.35
N THR A 248 -5.79 -11.84 1.21
CA THR A 248 -6.82 -12.69 0.60
C THR A 248 -7.41 -13.70 1.58
N ASN A 249 -6.99 -13.65 2.84
CA ASN A 249 -7.66 -14.36 3.93
C ASN A 249 -8.91 -13.56 4.31
N ILE A 250 -10.06 -13.95 3.76
CA ILE A 250 -11.33 -13.25 4.01
C ILE A 250 -11.91 -13.74 5.33
N VAL A 251 -12.03 -12.82 6.29
CA VAL A 251 -12.59 -13.10 7.61
C VAL A 251 -13.94 -12.41 7.77
N GLY A 252 -14.85 -13.05 8.49
CA GLY A 252 -16.13 -12.44 8.83
C GLY A 252 -15.96 -11.24 9.77
N PRO A 253 -16.94 -10.33 9.80
CA PRO A 253 -16.93 -9.21 10.71
C PRO A 253 -17.17 -9.65 12.15
N ASP A 254 -16.68 -8.87 13.10
CA ASP A 254 -16.88 -9.04 14.53
C ASP A 254 -18.32 -8.70 14.91
N ALA A 255 -18.90 -7.63 14.35
CA ALA A 255 -20.32 -7.31 14.51
C ALA A 255 -21.21 -8.01 13.47
N ARG A 256 -22.40 -8.49 13.90
CA ARG A 256 -23.38 -9.13 13.00
C ARG A 256 -23.87 -8.22 11.86
N ALA A 257 -23.88 -6.91 12.09
CA ALA A 257 -24.24 -5.93 11.06
C ALA A 257 -23.09 -5.67 10.08
N GLY A 258 -21.90 -6.23 10.36
CA GLY A 258 -20.60 -5.93 9.79
C GLY A 258 -19.84 -4.86 10.58
N ASP A 259 -18.59 -4.59 10.19
CA ASP A 259 -17.74 -3.61 10.89
C ASP A 259 -17.54 -2.31 10.12
N ARG A 260 -17.50 -1.19 10.84
CA ARG A 260 -17.23 0.12 10.22
C ARG A 260 -15.73 0.25 9.97
N PRO A 261 -15.30 0.62 8.76
CA PRO A 261 -13.87 0.80 8.47
C PRO A 261 -13.34 2.17 8.96
N GLY A 262 -13.98 2.72 10.00
CA GLY A 262 -13.84 4.12 10.43
C GLY A 262 -12.56 4.46 11.20
N PHE A 263 -11.92 3.46 11.82
CA PHE A 263 -10.92 3.69 12.88
C PHE A 263 -9.79 4.65 12.46
N TRP A 264 -9.32 4.54 11.20
CA TRP A 264 -8.27 5.41 10.68
C TRP A 264 -8.80 6.66 9.96
N ILE A 265 -9.86 6.54 9.15
CA ILE A 265 -10.40 7.70 8.41
C ILE A 265 -10.93 8.78 9.36
N ASP A 266 -11.50 8.40 10.50
CA ASP A 266 -11.96 9.36 11.51
C ASP A 266 -10.77 10.12 12.13
N ARG A 267 -9.61 9.46 12.26
CA ARG A 267 -8.36 10.09 12.68
C ARG A 267 -7.81 11.02 11.60
N LEU A 268 -7.82 10.59 10.34
CA LEU A 268 -7.40 11.42 9.20
C LEU A 268 -8.20 12.72 9.09
N ARG A 269 -9.48 12.70 9.43
CA ARG A 269 -10.30 13.93 9.47
C ARG A 269 -9.92 14.88 10.60
N GLY A 270 -9.32 14.36 11.67
CA GLY A 270 -8.87 15.14 12.83
C GLY A 270 -7.51 15.81 12.65
N TYR A 271 -6.65 15.30 11.76
CA TYR A 271 -5.36 15.91 11.48
C TYR A 271 -5.50 17.23 10.72
N GLU A 272 -4.74 18.24 11.15
CA GLU A 272 -4.66 19.52 10.44
C GLU A 272 -4.13 19.34 9.01
N LEU A 273 -3.11 18.49 8.85
CA LEU A 273 -2.44 18.18 7.58
C LEU A 273 -3.39 17.63 6.49
N THR A 274 -4.52 17.03 6.89
CA THR A 274 -5.46 16.35 5.99
C THR A 274 -6.89 16.86 6.09
N ARG A 275 -7.11 17.94 6.85
CA ARG A 275 -8.43 18.54 7.09
C ARG A 275 -9.17 18.91 5.80
N ASP A 276 -8.41 19.35 4.80
CA ASP A 276 -8.97 19.80 3.52
C ASP A 276 -9.08 18.67 2.49
N LEU A 277 -8.55 17.48 2.80
CA LEU A 277 -8.55 16.35 1.89
C LEU A 277 -9.87 15.57 1.97
N PHE A 278 -10.44 15.39 3.17
CA PHE A 278 -11.59 14.51 3.39
C PHE A 278 -12.87 15.28 3.69
N SER A 279 -13.99 14.84 3.11
CA SER A 279 -15.32 15.31 3.49
C SER A 279 -15.81 14.58 4.75
N ASP A 280 -16.71 15.23 5.49
CA ASP A 280 -17.40 14.64 6.63
C ASP A 280 -18.35 13.52 6.18
#